data_AF-A0A540X9N8-F1
#
_entry.id   AF-A0A540X9N8-F1
#
_cell.length_a   1.000
_cell.length_b   1.000
_cell.length_c   1.000
_cell.angle_alpha   90.00
_cell.angle_beta   90.00
_cell.angle_gamma   90.00
#
_symmetry.space_group_name_H-M   'P 1'
#
loop_
_entity.id
_entity.type
_entity.pdbx_description
1 polymer ?
#
loop_
_entity_poly.entity_id
_entity_poly.type
_entity_poly.pdbx_seq_one_letter_code
_entity_poly.pdbx_strand_id
1 'polypeptide(L)'
;MSQETQDSIQGFEYDWLACDQDGFVGFFSTAGGGYAPDAFLQDVDAYDQAISIIRSMAPSTAPVPEPGQLSEPGDPWQQMAARGIYAFDSSFHGGPYRLTAAPTAPVRLSDLPEAAARVAGKLIYKGLRFSELKSISEDLLLL
;
A
#
# COMPACT_ATOMS: atom_id res chain seq x y z
N MET A 1 16.27 10.27 -8.36
CA MET A 1 16.03 8.99 -7.68
C MET A 1 16.56 9.18 -6.28
N SER A 2 15.66 9.20 -5.31
CA SER A 2 16.00 9.16 -3.89
C SER A 2 16.12 7.69 -3.50
N GLN A 3 17.30 7.31 -3.05
CA GLN A 3 17.60 5.93 -2.70
C GLN A 3 17.77 5.82 -1.19
N GLU A 4 17.10 4.84 -0.61
CA GLU A 4 17.14 4.53 0.81
C GLU A 4 17.61 3.08 1.04
N THR A 5 17.77 2.72 2.30
CA THR A 5 18.08 1.36 2.77
C THR A 5 17.12 1.00 3.90
N GLN A 6 16.96 -0.28 4.19
CA GLN A 6 16.11 -0.70 5.30
C GLN A 6 16.52 -0.05 6.64
N ASP A 7 17.83 0.08 6.90
CA ASP A 7 18.35 0.71 8.12
C ASP A 7 18.10 2.22 8.16
N SER A 8 18.14 2.92 7.01
CA SER A 8 17.95 4.38 6.97
C SER A 8 16.50 4.81 7.16
N ILE A 9 15.54 3.95 6.79
CA ILE A 9 14.11 4.23 6.96
C ILE A 9 13.59 3.89 8.37
N GLN A 10 14.39 3.20 9.20
CA GLN A 10 13.95 2.77 10.52
C GLN A 10 13.62 3.97 11.41
N GLY A 11 12.44 3.94 12.01
CA GLY A 11 11.90 5.04 12.83
C GLY A 11 11.16 6.11 12.04
N PHE A 12 11.11 6.02 10.70
CA PHE A 12 10.40 6.96 9.83
C PHE A 12 9.25 6.28 9.09
N GLU A 13 8.15 7.00 8.92
CA GLU A 13 7.01 6.51 8.15
C GLU A 13 7.26 6.69 6.66
N TYR A 14 7.23 5.57 5.96
CA TYR A 14 7.28 5.47 4.51
C TYR A 14 6.09 4.67 4.00
N ASP A 15 5.52 5.16 2.91
CA ASP A 15 4.40 4.55 2.22
C ASP A 15 4.82 3.98 0.87
N TRP A 16 4.33 2.80 0.52
CA TRP A 16 4.63 2.17 -0.75
C TRP A 16 3.42 1.46 -1.37
N LEU A 17 3.56 1.09 -2.64
CA LEU A 17 2.51 0.48 -3.45
C LEU A 17 3.00 -0.86 -3.99
N ALA A 18 2.08 -1.81 -4.10
CA ALA A 18 2.31 -3.05 -4.84
C ALA A 18 1.03 -3.56 -5.46
N CYS A 19 1.20 -4.53 -6.34
CA CYS A 19 0.12 -5.24 -7.01
C CYS A 19 0.09 -6.71 -6.56
N ASP A 20 -1.09 -7.25 -6.37
CA ASP A 20 -1.28 -8.67 -6.09
C ASP A 20 -1.37 -9.50 -7.39
N GLN A 21 -1.55 -10.81 -7.26
CA GLN A 21 -1.57 -11.71 -8.41
C GLN A 21 -2.78 -11.53 -9.35
N ASP A 22 -3.85 -10.89 -8.86
CA ASP A 22 -5.06 -10.64 -9.64
C ASP A 22 -5.04 -9.27 -10.33
N GLY A 23 -3.99 -8.50 -10.11
CA GLY A 23 -3.86 -7.16 -10.64
C GLY A 23 -4.44 -6.08 -9.72
N PHE A 24 -4.84 -6.38 -8.49
CA PHE A 24 -5.34 -5.38 -7.54
C PHE A 24 -4.20 -4.67 -6.83
N VAL A 25 -4.43 -3.43 -6.43
CA VAL A 25 -3.40 -2.56 -5.88
C VAL A 25 -3.54 -2.44 -4.36
N GLY A 26 -2.40 -2.53 -3.68
CA GLY A 26 -2.25 -2.33 -2.24
C GLY A 26 -1.41 -1.09 -1.95
N PHE A 27 -1.78 -0.40 -0.87
CA PHE A 27 -1.05 0.70 -0.24
C PHE A 27 -0.59 0.23 1.14
N PHE A 28 0.68 0.45 1.45
CA PHE A 28 1.34 -0.10 2.61
C PHE A 28 2.08 1.02 3.35
N SER A 29 1.79 1.20 4.65
CA SER A 29 2.55 2.12 5.50
C SER A 29 3.45 1.37 6.47
N THR A 30 4.74 1.71 6.50
CA THR A 30 5.73 1.07 7.38
C THR A 30 5.55 1.43 8.85
N ALA A 31 4.81 2.49 9.19
CA ALA A 31 4.62 2.96 10.57
C ALA A 31 5.92 3.12 11.38
N GLY A 32 7.06 3.35 10.71
CA GLY A 32 8.38 3.48 11.34
C GLY A 32 9.11 2.17 11.67
N GLY A 33 8.49 1.00 11.51
CA GLY A 33 9.15 -0.28 11.83
C GLY A 33 8.97 -1.39 10.79
N GLY A 34 8.05 -1.22 9.85
CA GLY A 34 7.72 -2.20 8.82
C GLY A 34 8.83 -2.37 7.78
N TYR A 35 8.91 -3.59 7.24
CA TYR A 35 9.74 -3.90 6.09
C TYR A 35 9.33 -3.10 4.86
N ALA A 36 10.30 -2.62 4.10
CA ALA A 36 10.05 -1.97 2.82
C ALA A 36 10.81 -2.70 1.69
N PRO A 37 10.16 -3.06 0.57
CA PRO A 37 10.81 -3.81 -0.50
C PRO A 37 11.96 -3.04 -1.18
N ASP A 38 13.00 -3.74 -1.61
CA ASP A 38 14.14 -3.14 -2.33
C ASP A 38 13.71 -2.27 -3.51
N ALA A 39 12.73 -2.71 -4.30
CA ALA A 39 12.27 -1.93 -5.47
C ALA A 39 11.66 -0.58 -5.08
N PHE A 40 11.07 -0.50 -3.88
CA PHE A 40 10.61 0.76 -3.29
C PHE A 40 11.81 1.62 -2.85
N LEU A 41 12.73 1.03 -2.10
CA LEU A 41 13.91 1.72 -1.56
C LEU A 41 14.82 2.32 -2.65
N GLN A 42 14.79 1.81 -3.88
CA GLN A 42 15.58 2.38 -4.99
C GLN A 42 15.08 3.76 -5.47
N ASP A 43 13.82 4.13 -5.21
CA ASP A 43 13.24 5.39 -5.72
C ASP A 43 12.01 5.83 -4.91
N VAL A 44 12.20 6.20 -3.64
CA VAL A 44 11.08 6.51 -2.72
C VAL A 44 10.22 7.68 -3.21
N ASP A 45 10.84 8.69 -3.84
CA ASP A 45 10.13 9.86 -4.40
C ASP A 45 9.13 9.45 -5.50
N ALA A 46 9.43 8.39 -6.27
CA ALA A 46 8.51 7.92 -7.30
C ALA A 46 7.26 7.28 -6.71
N TYR A 47 7.37 6.66 -5.54
CA TYR A 47 6.24 6.11 -4.80
C TYR A 47 5.41 7.22 -4.16
N ASP A 48 6.04 8.23 -3.55
CA ASP A 48 5.34 9.41 -3.03
C ASP A 48 4.52 10.12 -4.12
N GLN A 49 5.11 10.30 -5.31
CA GLN A 49 4.43 10.88 -6.45
C GLN A 49 3.26 10.01 -6.93
N ALA A 50 3.45 8.69 -7.03
CA ALA A 50 2.39 7.76 -7.42
C ALA A 50 1.23 7.75 -6.42
N ILE A 51 1.52 7.76 -5.12
CA ILE A 51 0.54 7.84 -4.04
C ILE A 51 -0.22 9.17 -4.11
N SER A 52 0.48 10.29 -4.34
CA SER A 52 -0.14 11.60 -4.51
C SER A 52 -1.10 11.64 -5.71
N ILE A 53 -0.72 11.03 -6.84
CA ILE A 53 -1.60 10.86 -8.00
C ILE A 53 -2.86 10.09 -7.61
N ILE A 54 -2.73 8.95 -6.92
CA ILE A 54 -3.88 8.16 -6.47
C ILE A 54 -4.75 9.01 -5.53
N ARG A 55 -4.17 9.67 -4.52
CA ARG A 55 -4.90 10.53 -3.58
C ARG A 55 -5.65 11.69 -4.28
N SER A 56 -5.15 12.17 -5.42
CA SER A 56 -5.83 13.20 -6.22
C SER A 56 -7.01 12.69 -7.05
N MET A 57 -7.14 11.37 -7.24
CA MET A 57 -8.29 10.77 -7.92
C MET A 57 -9.58 10.99 -7.11
N ALA A 58 -10.70 11.13 -7.82
CA ALA A 58 -12.00 11.12 -7.20
C ALA A 58 -12.28 9.73 -6.56
N PRO A 59 -12.93 9.67 -5.38
CA PRO A 59 -13.42 8.41 -4.84
C PRO A 59 -14.33 7.69 -5.84
N SER A 60 -14.13 6.39 -6.01
CA SER A 60 -14.84 5.55 -6.98
C SER A 60 -15.60 4.39 -6.33
N THR A 61 -15.37 4.15 -5.03
CA THR A 61 -15.95 3.03 -4.29
C THR A 61 -16.15 3.39 -2.81
N ALA A 62 -16.98 2.63 -2.10
CA ALA A 62 -17.10 2.77 -0.66
C ALA A 62 -15.94 2.02 0.02
N PRO A 63 -15.23 2.65 0.98
CA PRO A 63 -14.26 1.96 1.81
C PRO A 63 -14.96 1.16 2.94
N VAL A 64 -14.32 0.09 3.37
CA VAL A 64 -14.74 -0.77 4.48
C VAL A 64 -13.58 -0.82 5.49
N PRO A 65 -13.71 -0.20 6.68
CA PRO A 65 -12.73 -0.36 7.74
C PRO A 65 -12.72 -1.81 8.25
N GLU A 66 -11.55 -2.30 8.63
CA GLU A 66 -11.47 -3.56 9.34
C GLU A 66 -12.07 -3.47 10.76
N PRO A 67 -12.70 -4.54 11.29
CA PRO A 67 -13.26 -4.52 12.63
C PRO A 67 -12.25 -4.09 13.68
N GLY A 68 -12.62 -3.11 14.51
CA GLY A 68 -11.76 -2.58 15.57
C GLY A 68 -10.82 -1.45 15.14
N GLN A 69 -10.77 -1.12 13.85
CA GLN A 69 -10.11 0.11 13.37
C GLN A 69 -11.03 1.32 13.59
N LEU A 70 -10.50 2.34 14.27
CA LEU A 70 -11.17 3.62 14.39
C LEU A 70 -10.91 4.41 13.11
N SER A 71 -11.97 4.74 12.38
CA SER A 71 -11.88 5.60 11.21
C SER A 71 -12.30 7.01 11.60
N GLU A 72 -11.37 7.96 11.53
CA GLU A 72 -11.67 9.38 11.68
C GLU A 72 -11.87 10.06 10.31
N PRO A 73 -12.59 11.19 10.23
CA PRO A 73 -12.65 11.98 9.00
C PRO A 73 -11.25 12.35 8.54
N GLY A 74 -10.89 11.95 7.32
CA GLY A 74 -9.55 12.19 6.78
C GLY A 74 -8.54 11.07 7.04
N ASP A 75 -8.97 9.94 7.60
CA ASP A 75 -8.16 8.72 7.70
C ASP A 75 -7.53 8.36 6.33
N PRO A 76 -6.18 8.29 6.23
CA PRO A 76 -5.49 8.03 4.97
C PRO A 76 -5.80 6.65 4.39
N TRP A 77 -5.99 5.62 5.23
CA TRP A 77 -6.33 4.27 4.78
C TRP A 77 -7.73 4.24 4.17
N GLN A 78 -8.71 4.90 4.79
CA GLN A 78 -10.05 5.02 4.21
C GLN A 78 -10.05 5.80 2.89
N GLN A 79 -9.24 6.86 2.80
CA GLN A 79 -9.10 7.62 1.56
C GLN A 79 -8.54 6.76 0.42
N MET A 80 -7.54 5.92 0.69
CA MET A 80 -6.99 5.00 -0.30
C MET A 80 -8.03 3.93 -0.69
N ALA A 81 -8.71 3.33 0.29
CA ALA A 81 -9.78 2.37 0.04
C ALA A 81 -10.94 2.95 -0.78
N ALA A 82 -11.31 4.22 -0.57
CA ALA A 82 -12.35 4.89 -1.35
C ALA A 82 -11.99 5.06 -2.84
N ARG A 83 -10.71 4.85 -3.21
CA ARG A 83 -10.19 4.89 -4.58
C ARG A 83 -9.90 3.49 -5.14
N GLY A 84 -10.36 2.44 -4.47
CA GLY A 84 -10.22 1.06 -4.92
C GLY A 84 -8.95 0.37 -4.43
N ILE A 85 -8.20 0.95 -3.50
CA ILE A 85 -6.89 0.43 -3.05
C ILE A 85 -7.03 -0.30 -1.71
N TYR A 86 -6.49 -1.51 -1.58
CA TYR A 86 -6.38 -2.16 -0.28
C TYR A 86 -5.33 -1.45 0.58
N ALA A 87 -5.68 -1.04 1.80
CA ALA A 87 -4.80 -0.25 2.65
C ALA A 87 -4.32 -1.08 3.84
N PHE A 88 -3.01 -1.27 3.94
CA PHE A 88 -2.33 -2.03 4.97
C PHE A 88 -1.43 -1.13 5.80
N ASP A 89 -1.35 -1.40 7.10
CA ASP A 89 -0.48 -0.71 8.03
C ASP A 89 0.39 -1.72 8.79
N SER A 90 1.65 -1.37 8.99
CA SER A 90 2.54 -2.13 9.87
C SER A 90 2.39 -1.62 11.31
N SER A 91 3.31 -2.00 12.20
CA SER A 91 3.46 -1.36 13.50
C SER A 91 4.85 -0.74 13.64
N PHE A 92 5.01 0.14 14.61
CA PHE A 92 6.31 0.69 15.01
C PHE A 92 7.30 -0.41 15.44
N HIS A 93 6.81 -1.57 15.87
CA HIS A 93 7.63 -2.72 16.22
C HIS A 93 7.89 -3.67 15.03
N GLY A 94 7.48 -3.26 13.83
CA GLY A 94 7.56 -4.06 12.61
C GLY A 94 6.28 -4.81 12.27
N GLY A 95 6.43 -5.77 11.36
CA GLY A 95 5.33 -6.52 10.79
C GLY A 95 4.58 -7.41 11.78
N PRO A 96 3.49 -8.06 11.34
CA PRO A 96 3.00 -8.09 9.96
C PRO A 96 2.28 -6.79 9.57
N TYR A 97 2.21 -6.53 8.27
CA TYR A 97 1.25 -5.58 7.73
C TYR A 97 -0.17 -6.10 7.97
N ARG A 98 -1.06 -5.29 8.51
CA ARG A 98 -2.46 -5.63 8.75
C ARG A 98 -3.35 -4.79 7.86
N LEU A 99 -4.40 -5.39 7.33
CA LEU A 99 -5.40 -4.65 6.57
C LEU A 99 -6.09 -3.67 7.53
N THR A 100 -6.16 -2.41 7.12
CA THR A 100 -6.84 -1.34 7.86
C THR A 100 -8.14 -0.94 7.17
N ALA A 101 -8.12 -0.89 5.82
CA ALA A 101 -9.29 -0.59 5.02
C ALA A 101 -9.27 -1.34 3.69
N ALA A 102 -10.43 -1.83 3.26
CA ALA A 102 -10.62 -2.47 1.97
C ALA A 102 -11.64 -1.71 1.10
N PRO A 103 -11.47 -1.69 -0.23
CA PRO A 103 -12.49 -1.19 -1.15
C PRO A 103 -13.64 -2.19 -1.29
N THR A 104 -14.88 -1.71 -1.47
CA THR A 104 -16.00 -2.58 -1.90
C THR A 104 -15.89 -2.98 -3.37
N ALA A 105 -15.24 -2.16 -4.20
CA ALA A 105 -14.91 -2.45 -5.60
C ALA A 105 -13.44 -2.08 -5.85
N PRO A 106 -12.51 -3.06 -5.82
CA PRO A 106 -11.08 -2.79 -5.98
C PRO A 106 -10.73 -2.35 -7.41
N VAL A 107 -9.76 -1.45 -7.52
CA VAL A 107 -9.21 -0.98 -8.79
C VAL A 107 -8.13 -1.93 -9.27
N ARG A 108 -8.06 -2.16 -10.59
CA ARG A 108 -6.94 -2.91 -11.17
C ARG A 108 -5.78 -1.97 -11.47
N LEU A 109 -4.58 -2.52 -11.51
CA LEU A 109 -3.37 -1.81 -11.91
C LEU A 109 -3.53 -1.13 -13.27
N SER A 110 -4.23 -1.77 -14.21
CA SER A 110 -4.53 -1.24 -15.54
C SER A 110 -5.47 -0.04 -15.55
N ASP A 111 -6.23 0.17 -14.47
CA ASP A 111 -7.23 1.23 -14.38
C ASP A 111 -6.66 2.49 -13.69
N LEU A 112 -5.44 2.39 -13.12
CA LEU A 112 -4.73 3.53 -12.56
C LEU A 112 -4.17 4.45 -13.66
N PRO A 113 -3.97 5.75 -13.36
CA PRO A 113 -3.18 6.62 -14.22
C PRO A 113 -1.80 6.01 -14.50
N GLU A 114 -1.32 6.10 -15.75
CA GLU A 114 -0.13 5.41 -16.24
C GLU A 114 1.10 5.57 -15.32
N ALA A 115 1.33 6.79 -14.82
CA ALA A 115 2.44 7.06 -13.92
C ALA A 115 2.36 6.29 -12.59
N ALA A 116 1.16 6.17 -12.01
CA ALA A 116 0.93 5.40 -10.78
C ALA A 116 0.95 3.89 -11.05
N ALA A 117 0.33 3.44 -12.15
CA ALA A 117 0.34 2.04 -12.60
C ALA A 117 1.77 1.53 -12.80
N ARG A 118 2.64 2.33 -13.42
CA ARG A 118 4.05 2.00 -13.64
C ARG A 118 4.81 1.78 -12.34
N VAL A 119 4.54 2.57 -11.30
CA VAL A 119 5.23 2.45 -10.00
C VAL A 119 4.69 1.28 -9.20
N ALA A 120 3.37 1.17 -9.05
CA ALA A 120 2.75 0.03 -8.36
C ALA A 120 3.09 -1.32 -9.03
N GLY A 121 3.24 -1.32 -10.36
CA GLY A 121 3.63 -2.50 -11.14
C GLY A 121 5.10 -2.91 -11.01
N LYS A 122 5.96 -2.14 -10.32
CA LYS A 122 7.34 -2.56 -10.01
C LYS A 122 7.37 -3.73 -9.02
N LEU A 123 6.32 -3.87 -8.20
CA LEU A 123 6.19 -4.90 -7.18
C LEU A 123 4.91 -5.69 -7.44
N ILE A 124 5.04 -6.94 -7.88
CA ILE A 124 3.90 -7.83 -8.16
C ILE A 124 4.08 -9.13 -7.37
N TYR A 125 3.23 -9.34 -6.37
CA TYR A 125 3.27 -10.54 -5.53
C TYR A 125 2.46 -11.68 -6.15
N LYS A 126 3.15 -12.57 -6.88
CA LYS A 126 2.58 -13.76 -7.53
C LYS A 126 2.30 -14.87 -6.49
N GLY A 127 1.26 -14.70 -5.69
CA GLY A 127 0.88 -15.64 -4.65
C GLY A 127 -0.01 -15.02 -3.58
N LEU A 128 -0.05 -13.69 -3.54
CA LEU A 128 -0.94 -12.94 -2.65
C LEU A 128 -2.20 -12.53 -3.40
N ARG A 129 -3.34 -12.55 -2.70
CA ARG A 129 -4.60 -11.91 -3.10
C ARG A 129 -5.00 -10.98 -1.97
N PHE A 130 -4.95 -9.68 -2.18
CA PHE A 130 -5.24 -8.71 -1.11
C PHE A 130 -6.70 -8.82 -0.63
N SER A 131 -7.60 -9.25 -1.52
CA SER A 131 -9.01 -9.52 -1.21
C SER A 131 -9.24 -10.63 -0.18
N GLU A 132 -8.27 -11.54 0.00
CA GLU A 132 -8.37 -12.72 0.88
C GLU A 132 -7.54 -12.59 2.16
N LEU A 133 -6.76 -11.51 2.29
CA LEU A 133 -5.77 -11.35 3.36
C LEU A 133 -6.18 -10.27 4.35
N LYS A 134 -6.06 -10.59 5.64
CA LYS A 134 -6.18 -9.62 6.74
C LYS A 134 -4.82 -9.18 7.30
N SER A 135 -3.78 -9.95 7.00
CA SER A 135 -2.41 -9.62 7.36
C SER A 135 -1.42 -10.27 6.41
N ILE A 136 -0.26 -9.62 6.23
CA ILE A 136 0.84 -10.08 5.38
C ILE A 136 2.12 -10.02 6.22
N SER A 137 2.75 -11.17 6.45
CA SER A 137 4.04 -11.26 7.13
C SER A 137 5.18 -10.85 6.19
N GLU A 138 6.29 -10.42 6.77
CA GLU A 138 7.48 -10.01 6.02
C GLU A 138 8.00 -11.11 5.08
N ASP A 139 8.00 -12.38 5.52
CA ASP A 139 8.41 -13.52 4.68
C ASP A 139 7.63 -13.62 3.37
N LEU A 140 6.37 -13.16 3.34
CA LEU A 140 5.54 -13.15 2.14
C LEU A 140 5.85 -11.98 1.21
N LEU A 141 6.49 -10.93 1.72
CA LEU A 141 6.93 -9.74 0.96
C LEU A 141 8.34 -9.90 0.39
N LEU A 142 9.07 -10.96 0.79
CA LEU A 142 10.38 -11.31 0.27
C LEU A 142 10.34 -12.24 -0.96
N LEU A 143 9.15 -12.73 -1.33
CA LEU A 143 8.90 -13.69 -2.43
C LEU A 143 8.52 -13.01 -3.74
#